data_AF-A0A0B2PNH5-F1
#
_entry.id   AF-A0A0B2PNH5-F1
#
_cell.length_a   1.000
_cell.length_b   1.000
_cell.length_c   1.000
_cell.angle_alpha   90.00
_cell.angle_beta   90.00
_cell.angle_gamma   90.00
#
_symmetry.space_group_name_H-M   'P 1'
#
loop_
_entity.id
_entity.type
_entity.pdbx_description
1 polymer ?
#
loop_
_entity_poly.entity_id
_entity_poly.type
_entity_poly.pdbx_seq_one_letter_code
_entity_poly.pdbx_strand_id
1 'polypeptide(L)'
;MAHLHKQQNFCFVLLFVALTIAYARKAIEVSFQQNYKVVWGKHHVFFVQHGREVQLSIDKTSGAGFRSKLEYASGFFQMRIKIPNKDTHTHTFYVDEIPIGVFKNYSNVEVSFPSKQMHVTASIWNGEPWASNGKRIDWKQAPFTAQFQGAPNT
;
A
#
# COMPACT_ATOMS: atom_id res chain seq x y z
N MET A 1 -30.77 41.53 25.54
CA MET A 1 -30.10 41.60 24.22
C MET A 1 -28.64 41.10 24.21
N ALA A 2 -27.83 41.29 25.25
CA ALA A 2 -26.43 40.79 25.29
C ALA A 2 -26.26 39.25 25.29
N HIS A 3 -27.20 38.51 25.86
CA HIS A 3 -27.15 37.03 25.95
C HIS A 3 -27.27 36.34 24.58
N LEU A 4 -28.10 36.89 23.68
CA LEU A 4 -28.30 36.36 22.32
C LEU A 4 -27.06 36.58 21.44
N HIS A 5 -26.40 37.73 21.60
CA HIS A 5 -25.19 38.09 20.86
C HIS A 5 -24.00 37.20 21.25
N LYS A 6 -23.89 36.82 22.53
CA LYS A 6 -22.86 35.91 23.04
C LYS A 6 -23.04 34.49 22.50
N GLN A 7 -24.29 34.05 22.36
CA GLN A 7 -24.64 32.74 21.81
C GLN A 7 -24.39 32.66 20.29
N GLN A 8 -24.73 33.71 19.53
CA GLN A 8 -24.40 33.80 18.10
C GLN A 8 -22.89 33.75 17.85
N ASN A 9 -22.11 34.55 18.59
CA ASN A 9 -20.65 34.57 18.45
C ASN A 9 -20.02 33.20 18.75
N PHE A 10 -20.56 32.48 19.73
CA PHE A 10 -20.11 31.12 20.07
C PHE A 10 -20.39 30.11 18.94
N CYS A 11 -21.58 30.18 18.31
CA CYS A 11 -21.91 29.33 17.16
C CYS A 11 -21.01 29.60 15.94
N PHE A 12 -20.67 30.86 15.65
CA PHE A 12 -19.75 31.19 14.56
C PHE A 12 -18.34 30.65 14.80
N VAL A 13 -17.82 30.74 16.03
CA VAL A 13 -16.51 30.17 16.38
C VAL A 13 -16.53 28.65 16.24
N LEU A 14 -17.57 27.96 16.71
CA LEU A 14 -17.71 26.52 16.54
C LEU A 14 -17.80 26.10 15.07
N LEU A 15 -18.53 26.85 14.24
CA LEU A 15 -18.64 26.58 12.80
C LEU A 15 -17.28 26.76 12.10
N PHE A 16 -16.53 27.81 12.47
CA PHE A 16 -15.21 28.08 11.91
C PHE A 16 -14.20 27.00 12.30
N VAL A 17 -14.20 26.57 13.58
CA VAL A 17 -13.38 25.45 14.06
C VAL A 17 -13.76 24.13 13.37
N ALA A 18 -15.05 23.86 13.17
CA ALA A 18 -15.49 22.67 12.44
C ALA A 18 -15.04 22.70 10.97
N LEU A 19 -15.08 23.86 10.31
CA LEU A 19 -14.61 24.05 8.94
C LEU A 19 -13.09 23.88 8.82
N THR A 20 -12.30 24.41 9.75
CA THR A 20 -10.84 24.22 9.73
C THR A 20 -10.44 22.78 9.99
N ILE A 21 -11.11 22.08 10.93
CA ILE A 21 -10.90 20.65 11.17
C ILE A 21 -11.31 19.82 9.94
N ALA A 22 -12.43 20.14 9.29
CA ALA A 22 -12.87 19.45 8.08
C ALA A 22 -11.89 19.66 6.90
N TYR A 23 -11.36 20.87 6.74
CA TYR A 23 -10.37 21.19 5.72
C TYR A 23 -9.04 20.46 5.97
N ALA A 24 -8.57 20.45 7.22
CA ALA A 24 -7.37 19.69 7.61
C ALA A 24 -7.52 18.19 7.35
N ARG A 25 -8.71 17.61 7.62
CA ARG A 25 -8.99 16.19 7.32
C ARG A 25 -8.94 15.86 5.84
N LYS A 26 -9.36 16.77 4.94
CA LYS A 26 -9.26 16.54 3.49
C LYS A 26 -7.83 16.55 2.95
N ALA A 27 -6.91 17.24 3.62
CA ALA A 27 -5.52 17.37 3.17
C ALA A 27 -4.64 16.13 3.46
N ILE A 28 -5.12 15.18 4.30
CA ILE A 28 -4.35 14.02 4.78
C ILE A 28 -4.61 12.76 3.94
N GLU A 29 -5.49 12.81 2.92
CA GLU A 29 -5.81 11.65 2.10
C GLU A 29 -4.84 11.49 0.90
N VAL A 30 -3.67 10.89 1.16
CA VAL A 30 -2.71 10.54 0.08
C VAL A 30 -3.26 9.35 -0.71
N SER A 31 -3.68 9.60 -1.95
CA SER A 31 -4.09 8.54 -2.88
C SER A 31 -2.87 7.71 -3.29
N PHE A 32 -3.03 6.39 -3.32
CA PHE A 32 -2.02 5.43 -3.78
C PHE A 32 -1.47 5.82 -5.17
N GLN A 33 -2.33 6.34 -6.03
CA GLN A 33 -1.98 6.73 -7.40
C GLN A 33 -1.09 7.97 -7.48
N GLN A 34 -0.88 8.72 -6.40
CA GLN A 34 0.07 9.83 -6.39
C GLN A 34 1.51 9.31 -6.53
N ASN A 35 1.84 8.25 -5.79
CA ASN A 35 3.21 7.72 -5.71
C ASN A 35 3.48 6.53 -6.63
N TYR A 36 2.44 5.79 -7.02
CA TYR A 36 2.56 4.55 -7.78
C TYR A 36 1.80 4.59 -9.10
N LYS A 37 2.21 3.75 -10.05
CA LYS A 37 1.54 3.51 -11.32
C LYS A 37 1.41 2.02 -11.60
N VAL A 38 0.30 1.62 -12.21
CA VAL A 38 0.11 0.24 -12.70
C VAL A 38 1.04 -0.02 -13.87
N VAL A 39 1.76 -1.14 -13.82
CA VAL A 39 2.72 -1.55 -14.87
C VAL A 39 2.04 -2.50 -15.86
N TRP A 40 1.26 -3.45 -15.35
CA TRP A 40 0.56 -4.45 -16.15
C TRP A 40 -0.68 -4.98 -15.41
N GLY A 41 -1.57 -5.67 -16.12
CA GLY A 41 -2.76 -6.27 -15.51
C GLY A 41 -3.80 -5.24 -15.06
N LYS A 42 -4.03 -4.17 -15.83
CA LYS A 42 -4.93 -3.07 -15.43
C LYS A 42 -6.34 -3.54 -15.01
N HIS A 43 -6.89 -4.56 -15.67
CA HIS A 43 -8.19 -5.16 -15.34
C HIS A 43 -8.20 -5.94 -14.03
N HIS A 44 -7.03 -6.21 -13.47
CA HIS A 44 -6.81 -6.92 -12.22
C HIS A 44 -6.36 -5.99 -11.08
N VAL A 45 -6.46 -4.67 -11.26
CA VAL A 45 -6.14 -3.67 -10.25
C VAL A 45 -7.40 -2.91 -9.85
N PHE A 46 -7.73 -2.95 -8.57
CA PHE A 46 -8.88 -2.24 -8.00
C PHE A 46 -8.42 -1.28 -6.91
N PHE A 47 -8.89 -0.04 -6.98
CA PHE A 47 -8.63 0.96 -5.96
C PHE A 47 -9.73 0.92 -4.91
N VAL A 48 -9.36 0.77 -3.64
CA VAL A 48 -10.27 0.62 -2.51
C VAL A 48 -10.10 1.81 -1.55
N GLN A 49 -11.11 2.08 -0.73
CA GLN A 49 -11.12 3.21 0.22
C GLN A 49 -10.74 4.55 -0.41
N HIS A 50 -11.51 4.98 -1.42
CA HIS A 50 -11.27 6.22 -2.17
C HIS A 50 -9.85 6.35 -2.77
N GLY A 51 -9.22 5.21 -3.07
CA GLY A 51 -7.90 5.16 -3.71
C GLY A 51 -6.72 5.16 -2.77
N ARG A 52 -6.92 4.97 -1.46
CA ARG A 52 -5.82 4.79 -0.48
C ARG A 52 -5.22 3.39 -0.51
N GLU A 53 -6.00 2.42 -0.91
CA GLU A 53 -5.61 1.02 -0.98
C GLU A 53 -5.68 0.54 -2.43
N VAL A 54 -4.80 -0.40 -2.76
CA VAL A 54 -4.85 -1.10 -4.04
C VAL A 54 -5.00 -2.59 -3.79
N GLN A 55 -5.95 -3.20 -4.49
CA GLN A 55 -6.10 -4.64 -4.55
C GLN A 55 -5.60 -5.12 -5.91
N LEU A 56 -4.64 -6.02 -5.88
CA LEU A 56 -4.23 -6.79 -7.05
C LEU A 56 -4.97 -8.12 -7.05
N SER A 57 -5.34 -8.60 -8.23
CA SER A 57 -5.93 -9.92 -8.41
C SER A 57 -5.15 -10.74 -9.43
N ILE A 58 -5.30 -12.06 -9.37
CA ILE A 58 -4.82 -12.98 -10.39
C ILE A 58 -5.88 -14.03 -10.66
N ASP A 59 -6.09 -14.30 -11.94
CA ASP A 59 -6.81 -15.46 -12.43
C ASP A 59 -6.01 -16.16 -13.54
N LYS A 60 -6.64 -17.11 -14.22
CA LYS A 60 -5.99 -17.90 -15.27
C LYS A 60 -5.53 -17.05 -16.47
N THR A 61 -6.06 -15.84 -16.65
CA THR A 61 -5.75 -14.95 -17.77
C THR A 61 -4.56 -14.05 -17.47
N SER A 62 -4.50 -13.45 -16.28
CA SER A 62 -3.42 -12.55 -15.89
C SER A 62 -3.40 -12.30 -14.38
N GLY A 63 -2.25 -11.86 -13.90
CA GLY A 63 -2.10 -11.18 -12.61
C GLY A 63 -2.07 -9.66 -12.77
N ALA A 64 -1.37 -8.99 -11.86
CA ALA A 64 -1.11 -7.55 -11.96
C ALA A 64 0.15 -7.13 -11.22
N GLY A 65 0.62 -5.92 -11.52
CA GLY A 65 1.68 -5.27 -10.77
C GLY A 65 1.71 -3.76 -10.91
N PHE A 66 2.28 -3.11 -9.91
CA PHE A 66 2.52 -1.68 -9.86
C PHE A 66 3.96 -1.37 -9.48
N ARG A 67 4.40 -0.16 -9.79
CA ARG A 67 5.68 0.38 -9.31
C ARG A 67 5.57 1.84 -8.92
N SER A 68 6.52 2.30 -8.12
CA SER A 68 6.70 3.70 -7.81
C SER A 68 6.95 4.52 -9.09
N LYS A 69 6.49 5.77 -9.11
CA LYS A 69 6.77 6.70 -10.21
C LYS A 69 8.21 7.19 -10.18
N LEU A 70 8.74 7.43 -8.98
CA LEU A 70 10.10 7.85 -8.75
C LEU A 70 11.04 6.66 -8.55
N GLU A 71 12.30 6.88 -8.89
CA GLU A 71 13.43 6.01 -8.53
C GLU A 71 14.08 6.54 -7.27
N TYR A 72 14.59 5.64 -6.44
CA TYR A 72 15.21 5.97 -5.17
C TYR A 72 16.59 5.35 -5.08
N ALA A 73 17.61 6.16 -4.76
CA ALA A 73 18.95 5.66 -4.44
C ALA A 73 19.00 4.98 -3.06
N SER A 74 18.24 5.52 -2.11
CA SER A 74 18.08 4.99 -0.75
C SER A 74 16.76 5.50 -0.18
N GLY A 75 16.29 4.89 0.91
CA GLY A 75 15.07 5.32 1.59
C GLY A 75 14.54 4.25 2.54
N PHE A 76 13.55 4.64 3.34
CA PHE A 76 12.74 3.73 4.13
C PHE A 76 11.41 3.53 3.42
N PHE A 77 11.08 2.28 3.09
CA PHE A 77 9.88 1.93 2.34
C PHE A 77 9.01 1.01 3.19
N GLN A 78 7.81 1.48 3.49
CA GLN A 78 6.85 0.72 4.28
C GLN A 78 5.56 0.53 3.49
N MET A 79 5.07 -0.72 3.48
CA MET A 79 3.84 -1.13 2.82
C MET A 79 3.10 -2.09 3.73
N ARG A 80 1.81 -1.84 3.96
CA ARG A 80 0.92 -2.82 4.61
C ARG A 80 0.36 -3.74 3.53
N ILE A 81 0.45 -5.05 3.76
CA ILE A 81 0.02 -6.07 2.81
C ILE A 81 -0.97 -7.00 3.51
N LYS A 82 -2.09 -7.29 2.84
CA LYS A 82 -3.08 -8.27 3.28
C LYS A 82 -3.26 -9.34 2.19
N ILE A 83 -2.96 -10.58 2.57
CA ILE A 83 -3.02 -11.77 1.70
C ILE A 83 -4.41 -12.43 1.86
N PRO A 84 -4.99 -13.03 0.80
CA PRO A 84 -6.32 -13.62 0.89
C PRO A 84 -6.25 -14.90 1.74
N ASN A 85 -7.25 -15.08 2.60
CA ASN A 85 -7.35 -16.26 3.46
C ASN A 85 -8.07 -17.38 2.70
N LYS A 86 -7.55 -18.61 2.78
CA LYS A 86 -8.17 -19.76 2.12
C LYS A 86 -9.34 -20.31 2.92
N ASP A 87 -9.29 -20.32 4.25
CA ASP A 87 -10.37 -20.73 5.15
C ASP A 87 -10.01 -20.22 6.57
N THR A 88 -10.99 -19.71 7.34
CA THR A 88 -10.87 -19.22 8.73
C THR A 88 -9.81 -19.99 9.55
N HIS A 89 -8.65 -19.43 9.95
CA HIS A 89 -8.40 -18.53 11.09
C HIS A 89 -7.22 -17.61 10.75
N THR A 90 -7.35 -16.33 11.09
CA THR A 90 -6.41 -15.23 10.81
C THR A 90 -4.92 -15.60 10.96
N HIS A 91 -4.19 -15.61 9.84
CA HIS A 91 -2.74 -15.40 9.84
C HIS A 91 -2.44 -14.06 9.15
N THR A 92 -2.57 -12.98 9.90
CA THR A 92 -2.04 -11.68 9.51
C THR A 92 -0.55 -11.70 9.82
N PHE A 93 0.28 -11.70 8.78
CA PHE A 93 1.71 -11.44 8.96
C PHE A 93 1.91 -9.94 9.11
N TYR A 94 2.23 -9.50 10.31
CA TYR A 94 2.86 -8.20 10.52
C TYR A 94 4.37 -8.41 10.42
N VAL A 95 4.98 -7.83 9.39
CA VAL A 95 6.42 -7.56 9.43
C VAL A 95 6.53 -6.10 9.82
N ASP A 96 6.62 -5.86 11.13
CA ASP A 96 6.66 -4.55 11.77
C ASP A 96 8.03 -3.87 11.56
N GLU A 97 8.46 -3.06 12.53
CA GLU A 97 9.76 -2.38 12.55
C GLU A 97 10.94 -3.30 12.88
N ILE A 98 10.71 -4.61 13.10
CA ILE A 98 11.79 -5.57 13.41
C ILE A 98 12.46 -6.01 12.11
N PRO A 99 13.76 -5.73 11.90
CA PRO A 99 14.46 -6.14 10.70
C PRO A 99 14.61 -7.67 10.67
N ILE A 100 14.06 -8.32 9.65
CA ILE A 100 14.17 -9.78 9.44
C ILE A 100 15.50 -10.15 8.76
N GLY A 101 16.13 -9.21 8.05
CA GLY A 101 17.43 -9.41 7.42
C GLY A 101 18.12 -8.08 7.15
N VAL A 102 19.42 -8.03 7.43
CA VAL A 102 20.26 -6.85 7.18
C VAL A 102 21.41 -7.25 6.27
N PHE A 103 21.45 -6.68 5.06
CA PHE A 103 22.56 -6.84 4.13
C PHE A 103 23.48 -5.63 4.24
N LYS A 104 24.68 -5.81 4.79
CA LYS A 104 25.66 -4.73 4.96
C LYS A 104 26.49 -4.57 3.69
N ASN A 105 26.89 -3.33 3.42
CA ASN A 105 27.76 -3.02 2.30
C ASN A 105 29.21 -3.45 2.60
N TYR A 106 29.67 -4.49 1.89
CA TYR A 106 31.02 -5.02 1.92
C TYR A 106 31.72 -4.87 0.56
N SER A 107 31.39 -3.83 -0.20
CA SER A 107 32.01 -3.59 -1.52
C SER A 107 33.52 -3.28 -1.43
N ASN A 108 34.02 -2.92 -0.25
CA ASN A 108 35.45 -2.79 0.04
C ASN A 108 36.21 -4.14 0.03
N VAL A 109 35.49 -5.27 0.04
CA VAL A 109 36.04 -6.62 -0.12
C VAL A 109 35.33 -7.37 -1.27
N GLU A 110 34.99 -6.62 -2.33
CA GLU A 110 34.46 -7.12 -3.61
C GLU A 110 33.09 -7.81 -3.54
N VAL A 111 32.34 -7.62 -2.46
CA VAL A 111 30.94 -8.08 -2.39
C VAL A 111 30.03 -7.09 -3.12
N SER A 112 29.27 -7.59 -4.09
CA SER A 112 28.30 -6.78 -4.85
C SER A 112 27.24 -6.18 -3.92
N PHE A 113 27.02 -4.88 -4.05
CA PHE A 113 26.01 -4.13 -3.30
C PHE A 113 25.16 -3.29 -4.27
N PRO A 114 23.83 -3.21 -4.08
CA PRO A 114 22.97 -2.39 -4.92
C PRO A 114 23.31 -0.90 -4.75
N SER A 115 23.87 -0.30 -5.80
CA SER A 115 24.29 1.11 -5.83
C SER A 115 23.51 1.97 -6.84
N LYS A 116 22.67 1.35 -7.67
CA LYS A 116 21.82 2.04 -8.64
C LYS A 116 20.48 2.41 -8.01
N GLN A 117 19.86 3.45 -8.55
CA GLN A 117 18.51 3.82 -8.14
C GLN A 117 17.53 2.69 -8.49
N MET A 118 16.51 2.50 -7.63
CA MET A 118 15.55 1.41 -7.74
C MET A 118 14.12 1.90 -7.58
N HIS A 119 13.20 1.12 -8.14
CA HIS A 119 11.77 1.28 -7.91
C HIS A 119 11.26 0.34 -6.82
N VAL A 120 10.43 0.87 -5.93
CA VAL A 120 9.50 0.05 -5.16
C VAL A 120 8.48 -0.56 -6.13
N THR A 121 8.33 -1.88 -6.10
CA THR A 121 7.44 -2.64 -7.00
C THR A 121 6.71 -3.71 -6.20
N ALA A 122 5.44 -3.98 -6.53
CA ALA A 122 4.74 -5.16 -6.05
C ALA A 122 3.91 -5.79 -7.17
N SER A 123 3.75 -7.10 -7.11
CA SER A 123 2.99 -7.86 -8.10
C SER A 123 2.37 -9.11 -7.48
N ILE A 124 1.33 -9.62 -8.15
CA ILE A 124 0.76 -10.94 -7.93
C ILE A 124 0.88 -11.74 -9.23
N TRP A 125 1.47 -12.92 -9.16
CA TRP A 125 1.81 -13.75 -10.33
C TRP A 125 1.82 -15.24 -9.96
N ASN A 126 1.69 -16.11 -10.97
CA ASN A 126 1.72 -17.57 -10.77
C ASN A 126 3.17 -18.08 -10.65
N GLY A 127 3.56 -18.51 -9.45
CA GLY A 127 4.90 -19.00 -9.12
C GLY A 127 5.19 -20.48 -9.45
N GLU A 128 4.36 -21.15 -10.24
CA GLU A 128 4.70 -22.50 -10.71
C GLU A 128 5.99 -22.51 -11.54
N PRO A 129 6.84 -23.56 -11.43
CA PRO A 129 6.66 -24.77 -10.63
C PRO A 129 7.37 -24.74 -9.27
N TRP A 130 7.84 -23.59 -8.78
CA TRP A 130 8.70 -23.52 -7.59
C TRP A 130 7.94 -23.14 -6.32
N ALA A 131 6.85 -22.39 -6.44
CA ALA A 131 6.01 -22.03 -5.30
C ALA A 131 5.31 -23.26 -4.70
N SER A 132 5.03 -23.21 -3.39
CA SER A 132 4.25 -24.24 -2.68
C SER A 132 4.76 -25.68 -2.86
N ASN A 133 6.08 -25.87 -2.88
CA ASN A 133 6.73 -27.17 -3.14
C ASN A 133 6.31 -27.80 -4.48
N GLY A 134 6.09 -26.96 -5.49
CA GLY A 134 5.68 -27.37 -6.83
C GLY A 134 4.24 -27.83 -6.97
N LYS A 135 3.40 -27.61 -5.95
CA LYS A 135 1.95 -27.80 -6.08
C LYS A 135 1.40 -26.81 -7.10
N ARG A 136 0.57 -27.34 -8.01
CA ARG A 136 -0.14 -26.51 -8.98
C ARG A 136 -1.29 -25.74 -8.34
N ILE A 137 -1.54 -24.55 -8.85
CA ILE A 137 -2.64 -23.67 -8.48
C ILE A 137 -3.98 -24.28 -8.92
N ASP A 138 -4.98 -24.19 -8.05
CA ASP A 138 -6.36 -24.53 -8.40
C ASP A 138 -7.09 -23.28 -8.89
N TRP A 139 -7.11 -23.07 -10.20
CA TRP A 139 -7.77 -21.92 -10.82
C TRP A 139 -9.29 -21.86 -10.58
N LYS A 140 -9.93 -22.92 -10.07
CA LYS A 140 -11.34 -22.86 -9.66
C LYS A 140 -11.56 -21.95 -8.45
N GLN A 141 -10.51 -21.68 -7.68
CA GLN A 141 -10.55 -20.78 -6.52
C GLN A 141 -10.19 -19.33 -6.87
N ALA A 142 -9.93 -19.04 -8.15
CA ALA A 142 -9.68 -17.69 -8.63
C ALA A 142 -10.97 -16.83 -8.59
N PRO A 143 -10.86 -15.49 -8.48
CA PRO A 143 -9.62 -14.72 -8.43
C PRO A 143 -8.95 -14.75 -7.05
N PHE A 144 -7.62 -14.88 -7.03
CA PHE A 144 -6.84 -14.69 -5.81
C PHE A 144 -6.44 -13.22 -5.69
N THR A 145 -6.58 -12.61 -4.50
CA THR A 145 -6.43 -11.16 -4.34
C THR A 145 -5.47 -10.77 -3.22
N ALA A 146 -4.53 -9.87 -3.47
CA ALA A 146 -3.69 -9.26 -2.44
C ALA A 146 -3.96 -7.77 -2.34
N GLN A 147 -4.11 -7.24 -1.12
CA GLN A 147 -4.35 -5.82 -0.86
C GLN A 147 -3.08 -5.15 -0.32
N PHE A 148 -2.84 -3.93 -0.76
CA PHE A 148 -1.67 -3.13 -0.40
C PHE A 148 -2.11 -1.72 -0.01
N GLN A 149 -1.44 -1.18 1.01
CA GLN A 149 -1.67 0.18 1.48
C GLN A 149 -0.33 0.82 1.86
N GLY A 150 -0.09 2.04 1.37
CA GLY A 150 1.08 2.82 1.77
C GLY A 150 1.07 3.16 3.26
N ALA A 151 2.24 3.50 3.80
CA ALA A 151 2.33 4.10 5.13
C ALA A 151 1.59 5.45 5.16
N PRO A 152 0.90 5.80 6.25
CA PRO A 152 0.13 7.04 6.32
C PRO A 152 0.97 8.33 6.17
N ASN A 153 2.28 8.31 6.48
CA ASN A 153 3.11 9.51 6.62
C ASN A 153 4.56 9.30 6.11
N THR A 154 4.76 9.12 4.81
CA THR A 154 6.08 9.32 4.17
C THR A 154 5.96 10.31 3.04
#